data_AF-A0A520B9W1-F1
#
_entry.id   AF-A0A520B9W1-F1
#
_cell.length_a   1.000
_cell.length_b   1.000
_cell.length_c   1.000
_cell.angle_alpha   90.00
_cell.angle_beta   90.00
_cell.angle_gamma   90.00
#
_symmetry.space_group_name_H-M   'P 1'
#
loop_
_entity.id
_entity.type
_entity.pdbx_description
1 polymer ?
#
loop_
_entity_poly.entity_id
_entity_poly.type
_entity_poly.pdbx_seq_one_letter_code
_entity_poly.pdbx_strand_id
1 'polypeptide(L)'
;MAPLLAQALLQSGQTRKLISEFSDQSLADPPAMSTLLQHLSMAYLAQGNVTEAKAAAVRALQLTPESEGAILASVRTKLAGGFIDDAMATLDQLLVRSPKAVKALQLKAEALLTQNKVAEAEPLLAQVLALDPAHYDARALLVRLAFSQQRVDAAAKLVDEMPAAVGNRPQGRLLKAQVALAKNDPAKAKELALPLLKVMPDYLPLLRLASGAHQQLGELADAENLLNQALKL
;
A
#
# COMPACT_ATOMS: atom_id res chain seq x y z
N MET A 1 1.81 0.79 -26.15
CA MET A 1 0.50 0.42 -25.57
C MET A 1 0.60 -0.67 -24.50
N ALA A 2 1.35 -1.76 -24.73
CA ALA A 2 1.48 -2.84 -23.77
C ALA A 2 1.88 -2.41 -22.33
N PRO A 3 2.87 -1.52 -22.10
CA PRO A 3 3.20 -1.08 -20.74
C PRO A 3 2.06 -0.33 -20.04
N LEU A 4 1.28 0.49 -20.77
CA LEU A 4 0.13 1.21 -20.21
C LEU A 4 -1.01 0.26 -19.82
N LEU A 5 -1.27 -0.75 -20.64
CA LEU A 5 -2.27 -1.77 -20.32
C LEU A 5 -1.82 -2.62 -19.11
N ALA A 6 -0.55 -3.03 -19.08
CA ALA A 6 0.02 -3.72 -17.92
C ALA A 6 -0.08 -2.86 -16.65
N GLN A 7 0.21 -1.57 -16.72
CA GLN A 7 0.03 -0.64 -15.61
C GLN A 7 -1.41 -0.60 -15.10
N ALA A 8 -2.40 -0.51 -16.01
CA ALA A 8 -3.81 -0.49 -15.66
C ALA A 8 -4.28 -1.82 -15.04
N LEU A 9 -3.83 -2.96 -15.56
CA LEU A 9 -4.11 -4.28 -14.97
C LEU A 9 -3.51 -4.41 -13.58
N LEU A 10 -2.30 -3.90 -13.37
CA LEU A 10 -1.64 -3.91 -12.07
C LEU A 10 -2.41 -3.06 -11.05
N GLN A 11 -2.80 -1.85 -11.43
CA GLN A 11 -3.55 -0.92 -10.56
C GLN A 11 -4.95 -1.44 -10.22
N SER A 12 -5.58 -2.20 -11.12
CA SER A 12 -6.88 -2.83 -10.89
C SER A 12 -6.78 -4.19 -10.17
N GLY A 13 -5.58 -4.62 -9.77
CA GLY A 13 -5.35 -5.90 -9.08
C GLY A 13 -5.49 -7.14 -9.97
N GLN A 14 -5.61 -6.98 -11.28
CA GLN A 14 -5.72 -8.07 -12.25
C GLN A 14 -4.33 -8.65 -12.60
N THR A 15 -3.54 -8.95 -11.58
CA THR A 15 -2.13 -9.40 -11.69
C THR A 15 -2.02 -10.73 -12.44
N ARG A 16 -2.95 -11.66 -12.22
CA ARG A 16 -3.00 -12.94 -12.97
C ARG A 16 -3.20 -12.74 -14.47
N LYS A 17 -4.09 -11.82 -14.85
CA LYS A 17 -4.33 -11.49 -16.26
C LYS A 17 -3.11 -10.82 -16.88
N LEU A 18 -2.51 -9.86 -16.17
CA LEU A 18 -1.28 -9.20 -16.60
C LEU A 18 -0.18 -10.22 -16.90
N ILE A 19 0.07 -11.15 -15.98
CA ILE A 19 1.08 -12.20 -16.17
C ILE A 19 0.75 -13.04 -17.41
N SER A 20 -0.48 -13.56 -17.50
CA SER A 20 -0.90 -14.42 -18.62
C SER A 20 -0.80 -13.73 -19.99
N GLU A 21 -1.13 -12.44 -20.06
CA GLU A 21 -1.16 -11.69 -21.33
C GLU A 21 0.23 -11.22 -21.77
N PHE A 22 1.15 -11.00 -20.82
CA PHE A 22 2.40 -10.28 -21.09
C PHE A 22 3.68 -11.02 -20.74
N SER A 23 3.66 -12.19 -20.07
CA SER A 23 4.88 -12.88 -19.63
C SER A 23 5.84 -13.23 -20.78
N ASP A 24 5.28 -13.62 -21.93
CA ASP A 24 6.05 -14.01 -23.11
C ASP A 24 6.21 -12.88 -24.13
N GLN A 25 5.69 -11.69 -23.82
CA GLN A 25 5.77 -10.57 -24.74
C GLN A 25 7.19 -10.00 -24.80
N SER A 26 7.67 -9.76 -26.01
CA SER A 26 8.92 -9.05 -26.28
C SER A 26 8.64 -7.78 -27.06
N LEU A 27 9.10 -6.64 -26.55
CA LEU A 27 8.98 -5.35 -27.22
C LEU A 27 10.34 -4.98 -27.82
N ALA A 28 10.34 -4.46 -29.05
CA ALA A 28 11.56 -4.05 -29.75
C ALA A 28 12.24 -2.84 -29.09
N ASP A 29 11.47 -1.97 -28.44
CA ASP A 29 11.95 -0.79 -27.73
C ASP A 29 12.44 -1.17 -26.31
N PRO A 30 13.74 -1.03 -25.98
CA PRO A 30 14.27 -1.45 -24.68
C PRO A 30 13.66 -0.73 -23.46
N PRO A 31 13.43 0.60 -23.47
CA PRO A 31 12.74 1.29 -22.38
C PRO A 31 11.29 0.82 -22.19
N ALA A 32 10.52 0.64 -23.26
CA ALA A 32 9.16 0.08 -23.15
C ALA A 32 9.19 -1.35 -22.61
N MET A 33 10.13 -2.18 -23.06
CA MET A 33 10.30 -3.54 -22.55
C MET A 33 10.67 -3.55 -21.06
N SER A 34 11.58 -2.68 -20.62
CA SER A 34 11.92 -2.52 -19.21
C SER A 34 10.71 -2.13 -18.38
N THR A 35 9.90 -1.18 -18.86
CA THR A 35 8.67 -0.76 -18.16
C THR A 35 7.67 -1.90 -18.02
N LEU A 36 7.48 -2.70 -19.09
CA LEU A 36 6.65 -3.90 -19.02
C LEU A 36 7.17 -4.91 -18.00
N LEU A 37 8.48 -5.17 -17.99
CA LEU A 37 9.13 -6.07 -17.04
C LEU A 37 9.02 -5.58 -15.59
N GLN A 38 9.05 -4.27 -15.35
CA GLN A 38 8.80 -3.70 -14.01
C GLN A 38 7.38 -4.02 -13.54
N HIS A 39 6.37 -3.87 -14.41
CA HIS A 39 4.98 -4.22 -14.08
C HIS A 39 4.78 -5.72 -13.89
N LEU A 40 5.40 -6.57 -14.73
CA LEU A 40 5.41 -8.02 -14.55
C LEU A 40 6.07 -8.43 -13.23
N SER A 41 7.20 -7.82 -12.88
CA SER A 41 7.87 -8.06 -11.61
C SER A 41 6.95 -7.77 -10.43
N MET A 42 6.24 -6.64 -10.45
CA MET A 42 5.24 -6.31 -9.42
C MET A 42 4.06 -7.28 -9.40
N ALA A 43 3.58 -7.72 -10.57
CA ALA A 43 2.49 -8.69 -10.65
C ALA A 43 2.89 -10.05 -10.07
N TYR A 44 4.10 -10.52 -10.38
CA TYR A 44 4.65 -11.76 -9.82
C TYR A 44 4.80 -11.67 -8.31
N LEU A 45 5.30 -10.55 -7.76
CA LEU A 45 5.35 -10.34 -6.30
C LEU A 45 3.97 -10.41 -5.66
N ALA A 46 2.96 -9.80 -6.27
CA ALA A 46 1.59 -9.84 -5.77
C ALA A 46 1.00 -11.27 -5.74
N GLN A 47 1.51 -12.16 -6.58
CA GLN A 47 1.14 -13.58 -6.62
C GLN A 47 2.02 -14.48 -5.73
N GLY A 48 3.05 -13.93 -5.08
CA GLY A 48 4.03 -14.71 -4.31
C GLY A 48 5.11 -15.39 -5.16
N ASN A 49 5.15 -15.12 -6.47
CA ASN A 49 6.11 -15.70 -7.41
C ASN A 49 7.44 -14.92 -7.38
N VAL A 50 8.19 -15.04 -6.27
CA VAL A 50 9.38 -14.22 -6.01
C VAL A 50 10.50 -14.47 -7.03
N THR A 51 10.66 -15.70 -7.51
CA THR A 51 11.71 -16.07 -8.46
C THR A 51 11.53 -15.38 -9.81
N GLU A 52 10.32 -15.45 -10.37
CA GLU A 52 9.92 -14.83 -11.62
C GLU A 52 9.95 -13.31 -11.50
N ALA A 53 9.51 -12.78 -10.36
CA ALA A 53 9.59 -11.36 -10.08
C ALA A 53 11.03 -10.85 -10.14
N LYS A 54 11.98 -11.58 -9.52
CA LYS A 54 13.40 -11.27 -9.54
C LYS A 54 13.97 -11.33 -10.96
N ALA A 55 13.64 -12.36 -11.73
CA ALA A 55 14.08 -12.49 -13.12
C ALA A 55 13.62 -11.30 -13.98
N ALA A 56 12.35 -10.91 -13.86
CA ALA A 56 11.80 -9.75 -14.56
C ALA A 56 12.49 -8.43 -14.13
N ALA A 57 12.71 -8.23 -12.84
CA ALA A 57 13.39 -7.05 -12.31
C ALA A 57 14.85 -6.95 -12.78
N VAL A 58 15.59 -8.07 -12.78
CA VAL A 58 16.98 -8.11 -13.27
C VAL A 58 17.04 -7.74 -14.75
N ARG A 59 16.14 -8.30 -15.57
CA ARG A 59 16.07 -7.96 -17.00
C ARG A 59 15.69 -6.50 -17.22
N ALA A 60 14.74 -5.96 -16.45
CA ALA A 60 14.38 -4.55 -16.51
C ALA A 60 15.60 -3.65 -16.21
N LEU A 61 16.37 -3.99 -15.17
CA LEU A 61 17.56 -3.24 -14.79
C LEU A 61 18.68 -3.35 -15.83
N GLN A 62 18.87 -4.51 -16.47
CA GLN A 62 19.82 -4.67 -17.57
C GLN A 62 19.49 -3.79 -18.78
N LEU A 63 18.20 -3.67 -19.12
CA LEU A 63 17.76 -2.85 -20.26
C LEU A 63 17.87 -1.35 -19.97
N THR A 64 17.66 -0.95 -18.71
CA THR A 64 17.71 0.45 -18.28
C THR A 64 18.35 0.58 -16.89
N PRO A 65 19.69 0.55 -16.78
CA PRO A 65 20.38 0.49 -15.49
C PRO A 65 20.16 1.71 -14.58
N GLU A 66 19.92 2.88 -15.18
CA GLU A 66 19.71 4.14 -14.45
C GLU A 66 18.24 4.51 -14.26
N SER A 67 17.31 3.68 -14.75
CA SER A 67 15.88 3.95 -14.60
C SER A 67 15.45 3.74 -13.15
N GLU A 68 14.89 4.79 -12.53
CA GLU A 68 14.34 4.72 -11.17
C GLU A 68 13.35 3.54 -11.04
N GLY A 69 12.46 3.35 -12.02
CA GLY A 69 11.49 2.26 -12.00
C GLY A 69 12.13 0.87 -11.99
N ALA A 70 13.20 0.68 -12.77
CA ALA A 70 13.92 -0.60 -12.83
C ALA A 70 14.71 -0.87 -11.54
N ILE A 71 15.35 0.16 -10.99
CA ILE A 71 16.04 0.09 -9.68
C ILE A 71 15.03 -0.28 -8.58
N LEU A 72 13.86 0.38 -8.54
CA LEU A 72 12.82 0.11 -7.55
C LEU A 72 12.19 -1.29 -7.72
N ALA A 73 12.10 -1.84 -8.93
CA ALA A 73 11.68 -3.23 -9.13
C ALA A 73 12.71 -4.20 -8.53
N SER A 74 14.00 -3.94 -8.74
CA SER A 74 15.08 -4.73 -8.11
C SER A 74 15.02 -4.64 -6.58
N VAL A 75 14.85 -3.45 -6.01
CA VAL A 75 14.71 -3.24 -4.56
C VAL A 75 13.53 -4.05 -4.00
N ARG A 76 12.34 -3.97 -4.60
CA ARG A 76 11.17 -4.71 -4.12
C ARG A 76 11.39 -6.22 -4.11
N THR A 77 12.04 -6.76 -5.14
CA THR A 77 12.33 -8.20 -5.21
C THR A 77 13.39 -8.63 -4.20
N LYS A 78 14.40 -7.78 -3.92
CA LYS A 78 15.35 -8.01 -2.82
C LYS A 78 14.66 -8.03 -1.46
N LEU A 79 13.78 -7.07 -1.18
CA LEU A 79 12.98 -7.03 0.05
C LEU A 79 12.10 -8.27 0.21
N ALA A 80 11.40 -8.67 -0.85
CA ALA A 80 10.58 -9.89 -0.84
C ALA A 80 11.41 -11.17 -0.65
N GLY A 81 12.65 -11.18 -1.12
CA GLY A 81 13.60 -12.28 -0.91
C GLY A 81 14.35 -12.25 0.42
N GLY A 82 14.08 -11.28 1.30
CA GLY A 82 14.76 -11.13 2.60
C GLY A 82 16.14 -10.47 2.53
N PHE A 83 16.59 -10.02 1.36
CA PHE A 83 17.86 -9.32 1.17
C PHE A 83 17.72 -7.84 1.53
N ILE A 84 17.39 -7.55 2.80
CA ILE A 84 17.02 -6.21 3.26
C ILE A 84 18.21 -5.26 3.19
N ASP A 85 19.40 -5.68 3.61
CA ASP A 85 20.59 -4.82 3.61
C ASP A 85 21.00 -4.39 2.19
N ASP A 86 20.95 -5.31 1.23
CA ASP A 86 21.20 -5.01 -0.19
C ASP A 86 20.17 -4.04 -0.76
N ALA A 87 18.91 -4.18 -0.36
CA ALA A 87 17.84 -3.28 -0.76
C ALA A 87 18.05 -1.87 -0.18
N MET A 88 18.43 -1.78 1.09
CA MET A 88 18.77 -0.52 1.77
C MET A 88 19.94 0.20 1.10
N ALA A 89 21.04 -0.50 0.82
CA ALA A 89 22.19 0.08 0.12
C ALA A 89 21.82 0.62 -1.27
N THR A 90 20.96 -0.11 -2.00
CA THR A 90 20.47 0.32 -3.32
C THR A 90 19.59 1.57 -3.19
N LEU A 91 18.72 1.62 -2.18
CA LEU A 91 17.85 2.76 -1.90
C LEU A 91 18.66 4.00 -1.48
N ASP A 92 19.70 3.82 -0.67
CA ASP A 92 20.58 4.91 -0.25
C ASP A 92 21.29 5.55 -1.44
N GLN A 93 21.84 4.73 -2.35
CA GLN A 93 22.46 5.22 -3.58
C GLN A 93 21.46 5.97 -4.48
N LEU A 94 20.24 5.44 -4.61
CA LEU A 94 19.18 6.10 -5.39
C LEU A 94 18.79 7.43 -4.77
N LEU A 95 18.63 7.51 -3.45
CA LEU A 95 18.22 8.72 -2.74
C LEU A 95 19.31 9.79 -2.69
N VAL A 96 20.59 9.44 -2.82
CA VAL A 96 21.67 10.42 -3.03
C VAL A 96 21.49 11.16 -4.37
N ARG A 97 21.11 10.44 -5.44
CA ARG A 97 20.90 11.04 -6.77
C ARG A 97 19.53 11.69 -6.91
N SER A 98 18.51 11.10 -6.29
CA SER A 98 17.11 11.51 -6.36
C SER A 98 16.49 11.64 -4.96
N PRO A 99 16.83 12.69 -4.18
CA PRO A 99 16.36 12.85 -2.78
C PRO A 99 14.84 12.97 -2.61
N LYS A 100 14.12 13.23 -3.71
CA LYS A 100 12.66 13.37 -3.76
C LYS A 100 11.96 12.18 -4.43
N ALA A 101 12.65 11.06 -4.64
CA ALA A 101 12.06 9.84 -5.18
C ALA A 101 11.07 9.24 -4.19
N VAL A 102 9.80 9.62 -4.31
CA VAL A 102 8.71 9.28 -3.36
C VAL A 102 8.64 7.78 -3.11
N LYS A 103 8.69 6.97 -4.17
CA LYS A 103 8.61 5.51 -4.04
C LYS A 103 9.85 4.92 -3.36
N ALA A 104 11.04 5.50 -3.57
CA ALA A 104 12.26 5.08 -2.89
C ALA A 104 12.18 5.38 -1.39
N LEU A 105 11.74 6.59 -1.01
CA LEU A 105 11.53 6.97 0.39
C LEU A 105 10.53 6.03 1.08
N GLN A 106 9.40 5.72 0.42
CA GLN A 106 8.43 4.77 0.94
C GLN A 106 9.05 3.38 1.17
N LEU A 107 9.73 2.81 0.15
CA LEU A 107 10.31 1.46 0.27
C LEU A 107 11.39 1.39 1.34
N LYS A 108 12.19 2.45 1.51
CA LYS A 108 13.16 2.56 2.60
C LYS A 108 12.48 2.56 3.96
N ALA A 109 11.41 3.34 4.11
CA ALA A 109 10.64 3.34 5.35
C ALA A 109 10.04 1.96 5.65
N GLU A 110 9.45 1.28 4.66
CA GLU A 110 8.92 -0.08 4.83
C GLU A 110 9.99 -1.07 5.26
N ALA A 111 11.17 -1.03 4.63
CA ALA A 111 12.31 -1.86 5.01
C ALA A 111 12.82 -1.58 6.44
N LEU A 112 12.80 -0.32 6.87
CA LEU A 112 13.12 0.03 8.26
C LEU A 112 12.05 -0.49 9.23
N LEU A 113 10.78 -0.45 8.85
CA LEU A 113 9.69 -0.99 9.68
C LEU A 113 9.77 -2.51 9.84
N THR A 114 10.18 -3.27 8.82
CA THR A 114 10.41 -4.72 8.97
C THR A 114 11.59 -5.02 9.90
N GLN A 115 12.56 -4.11 10.00
CA GLN A 115 13.65 -4.16 10.98
C GLN A 115 13.27 -3.57 12.36
N ASN A 116 12.01 -3.20 12.58
CA ASN A 116 11.52 -2.53 13.81
C ASN A 116 12.21 -1.16 14.10
N LYS A 117 12.82 -0.53 13.08
CA LYS A 117 13.47 0.78 13.17
C LYS A 117 12.48 1.92 12.95
N VAL A 118 11.47 1.99 13.82
CA VAL A 118 10.35 2.92 13.69
C VAL A 118 10.79 4.39 13.68
N ALA A 119 11.76 4.75 14.53
CA ALA A 119 12.27 6.12 14.65
C ALA A 119 12.93 6.64 13.35
N GLU A 120 13.51 5.74 12.55
CA GLU A 120 14.12 6.08 11.26
C GLU A 120 13.07 6.08 10.13
N ALA A 121 12.04 5.23 10.21
CA ALA A 121 11.02 5.10 9.17
C ALA A 121 10.00 6.26 9.16
N GLU A 122 9.55 6.70 10.34
CA GLU A 122 8.53 7.74 10.49
C GLU A 122 8.86 9.06 9.75
N PRO A 123 10.08 9.64 9.87
CA PRO A 123 10.41 10.86 9.15
C PRO A 123 10.43 10.67 7.62
N LEU A 124 10.80 9.49 7.12
CA LEU A 124 10.76 9.20 5.68
C LEU A 124 9.32 9.15 5.17
N LEU A 125 8.40 8.55 5.93
CA LEU A 125 6.97 8.55 5.58
C LEU A 125 6.35 9.95 5.64
N ALA A 126 6.75 10.76 6.62
CA ALA A 126 6.34 12.16 6.68
C ALA A 126 6.84 12.95 5.46
N GLN A 127 8.08 12.71 5.03
CA GLN A 127 8.64 13.29 3.80
C GLN A 127 7.87 12.84 2.55
N VAL A 128 7.46 11.57 2.48
CA VAL A 128 6.59 11.07 1.41
C VAL A 128 5.29 11.87 1.34
N LEU A 129 4.62 12.10 2.47
CA LEU A 129 3.37 12.88 2.49
C LEU A 129 3.56 14.37 2.19
N ALA A 130 4.73 14.93 2.49
CA ALA A 130 5.06 16.30 2.11
C ALA A 130 5.27 16.44 0.59
N LEU A 131 5.81 15.43 -0.08
CA LEU A 131 6.04 15.40 -1.52
C LEU A 131 4.79 14.98 -2.30
N ASP A 132 4.04 14.02 -1.77
CA ASP A 132 2.79 13.51 -2.33
C ASP A 132 1.72 13.40 -1.22
N PRO A 133 0.95 14.48 -0.98
CA PRO A 133 -0.12 14.47 0.00
C PRO A 133 -1.21 13.43 -0.28
N ALA A 134 -1.33 12.93 -1.52
CA ALA A 134 -2.29 11.91 -1.90
C ALA A 134 -1.78 10.47 -1.72
N HIS A 135 -0.54 10.30 -1.22
CA HIS A 135 0.06 8.98 -1.07
C HIS A 135 -0.62 8.17 0.05
N TYR A 136 -1.57 7.32 -0.33
CA TYR A 136 -2.37 6.54 0.62
C TYR A 136 -1.50 5.60 1.48
N ASP A 137 -0.60 4.83 0.88
CA ASP A 137 0.16 3.80 1.62
C ASP A 137 0.98 4.42 2.76
N ALA A 138 1.73 5.50 2.50
CA ALA A 138 2.51 6.19 3.52
C ALA A 138 1.64 6.74 4.66
N ARG A 139 0.46 7.29 4.33
CA ARG A 139 -0.50 7.75 5.34
C ARG A 139 -1.05 6.60 6.17
N ALA A 140 -1.42 5.48 5.54
CA ALA A 140 -1.90 4.30 6.24
C ALA A 140 -0.82 3.70 7.16
N LEU A 141 0.44 3.67 6.72
CA LEU A 141 1.58 3.26 7.54
C LEU A 141 1.74 4.18 8.76
N LEU A 142 1.72 5.50 8.58
CA LEU A 142 1.81 6.46 9.68
C LEU A 142 0.64 6.33 10.67
N VAL A 143 -0.59 6.15 10.19
CA VAL A 143 -1.75 5.90 11.07
C VAL A 143 -1.56 4.62 11.88
N ARG A 144 -1.07 3.54 11.26
CA ARG A 144 -0.78 2.28 11.96
C ARG A 144 0.30 2.45 13.03
N LEU A 145 1.36 3.20 12.73
CA LEU A 145 2.42 3.51 13.70
C LEU A 145 1.91 4.39 14.85
N ALA A 146 1.04 5.36 14.55
CA ALA A 146 0.40 6.18 15.56
C ALA A 146 -0.47 5.31 16.50
N PHE A 147 -1.25 4.37 15.97
CA PHE A 147 -2.01 3.43 16.80
C PHE A 147 -1.14 2.50 17.65
N SER A 148 -0.06 1.94 17.10
CA SER A 148 0.83 1.07 17.88
C SER A 148 1.54 1.81 19.02
N GLN A 149 1.66 3.13 18.91
CA GLN A 149 2.23 4.02 19.93
C GLN A 149 1.16 4.76 20.75
N GLN A 150 -0.12 4.37 20.62
CA GLN A 150 -1.25 5.01 21.30
C GLN A 150 -1.42 6.52 21.03
N ARG A 151 -0.83 7.04 19.94
CA ARG A 151 -0.93 8.44 19.49
C ARG A 151 -2.18 8.67 18.64
N VAL A 152 -3.37 8.50 19.22
CA VAL A 152 -4.65 8.61 18.50
C VAL A 152 -4.84 10.00 17.87
N ASP A 153 -4.41 11.08 18.53
CA ASP A 153 -4.49 12.44 17.96
C ASP A 153 -3.62 12.63 16.72
N ALA A 154 -2.45 12.00 16.68
CA ALA A 154 -1.60 12.02 15.49
C ALA A 154 -2.27 11.27 14.32
N ALA A 155 -2.93 10.14 14.61
CA ALA A 155 -3.72 9.41 13.62
C ALA A 155 -4.90 10.24 13.09
N ALA A 156 -5.59 10.97 13.97
CA ALA A 156 -6.67 11.91 13.60
C ALA A 156 -6.18 12.99 12.64
N LYS A 157 -5.08 13.65 12.99
CA LYS A 157 -4.48 14.69 12.13
C LYS A 157 -4.13 14.15 10.73
N LEU A 158 -3.57 12.94 10.66
CA LEU A 158 -3.22 12.31 9.38
C LEU A 158 -4.45 12.11 8.48
N VAL A 159 -5.59 11.70 9.02
CA VAL A 159 -6.80 11.48 8.21
C VAL A 159 -7.59 12.77 7.93
N ASP A 160 -7.45 13.79 8.77
CA ASP A 160 -8.02 15.13 8.56
C ASP A 160 -7.30 15.87 7.42
N GLU A 161 -5.97 15.74 7.35
CA GLU A 161 -5.13 16.30 6.27
C GLU A 161 -5.18 15.48 4.97
N MET A 162 -5.93 14.37 4.94
CA MET A 162 -6.02 13.51 3.76
C MET A 162 -6.84 14.19 2.65
N PRO A 163 -6.28 14.37 1.43
CA PRO A 163 -7.00 14.98 0.33
C PRO A 163 -8.32 14.27 0.01
N ALA A 164 -9.37 15.03 -0.32
CA ALA A 164 -10.70 14.49 -0.58
C ALA A 164 -10.71 13.40 -1.67
N ALA A 165 -9.88 13.53 -2.71
CA ALA A 165 -9.75 12.54 -3.78
C ALA A 165 -9.31 11.15 -3.30
N VAL A 166 -8.56 11.09 -2.18
CA VAL A 166 -8.13 9.85 -1.53
C VAL A 166 -9.10 9.46 -0.42
N GLY A 167 -9.48 10.43 0.42
CA GLY A 167 -10.37 10.23 1.56
C GLY A 167 -11.78 9.78 1.21
N ASN A 168 -12.25 10.05 -0.02
CA ASN A 168 -13.58 9.63 -0.49
C ASN A 168 -13.59 8.24 -1.14
N ARG A 169 -12.42 7.67 -1.46
CA ARG A 169 -12.32 6.28 -1.94
C ARG A 169 -12.62 5.32 -0.80
N PRO A 170 -13.06 4.07 -1.08
CA PRO A 170 -13.36 3.07 -0.04
C PRO A 170 -12.25 2.92 1.00
N GLN A 171 -10.99 2.93 0.56
CA GLN A 171 -9.81 2.74 1.40
C GLN A 171 -9.59 3.95 2.33
N GLY A 172 -9.74 5.18 1.81
CA GLY A 172 -9.64 6.40 2.60
C GLY A 172 -10.77 6.52 3.63
N ARG A 173 -12.01 6.15 3.24
CA ARG A 173 -13.15 6.11 4.15
C ARG A 173 -12.96 5.08 5.27
N LEU A 174 -12.46 3.90 4.94
CA LEU A 174 -12.11 2.87 5.92
C LEU A 174 -11.09 3.39 6.94
N LEU A 175 -10.01 4.03 6.47
CA LEU A 175 -8.98 4.59 7.34
C LEU A 175 -9.54 5.69 8.26
N LYS A 176 -10.37 6.61 7.73
CA LYS A 176 -11.06 7.63 8.53
C LYS A 176 -11.95 7.01 9.60
N ALA A 177 -12.68 5.96 9.24
CA ALA A 177 -13.61 5.29 10.15
C ALA A 177 -12.88 4.54 11.28
N GLN A 178 -11.74 3.90 10.98
CA GLN A 178 -10.85 3.31 11.98
C GLN A 178 -10.35 4.35 12.99
N VAL A 179 -9.92 5.51 12.51
CA VAL A 179 -9.45 6.60 13.36
C VAL A 179 -10.58 7.22 14.18
N ALA A 180 -11.78 7.39 13.61
CA ALA A 180 -12.95 7.87 14.34
C ALA A 180 -13.30 6.94 15.52
N LEU A 181 -13.32 5.62 15.29
CA LEU A 181 -13.58 4.65 16.36
C LEU A 181 -12.51 4.70 17.45
N ALA A 182 -11.24 4.84 17.08
CA ALA A 182 -10.13 4.98 18.03
C ALA A 182 -10.19 6.29 18.83
N LYS A 183 -10.74 7.37 18.23
CA LYS A 183 -10.98 8.67 18.88
C LYS A 183 -12.25 8.70 19.74
N ASN A 184 -12.91 7.54 19.93
CA ASN A 184 -14.18 7.43 20.65
C ASN A 184 -15.30 8.27 20.00
N ASP A 185 -15.29 8.36 18.67
CA ASP A 185 -16.39 8.91 17.86
C ASP A 185 -17.07 7.78 17.05
N PRO A 186 -17.86 6.92 17.73
CA PRO A 186 -18.49 5.78 17.08
C PRO A 186 -19.61 6.19 16.12
N ALA A 187 -20.21 7.37 16.31
CA ALA A 187 -21.20 7.90 15.38
C ALA A 187 -20.56 8.13 14.00
N LYS A 188 -19.38 8.79 13.97
CA LYS A 188 -18.66 9.01 12.72
C LYS A 188 -18.09 7.73 12.13
N ALA A 189 -17.60 6.82 12.98
CA ALA A 189 -17.14 5.50 12.53
C ALA A 189 -18.25 4.73 11.81
N LYS A 190 -19.46 4.69 12.39
CA LYS A 190 -20.64 4.05 11.80
C LYS A 190 -21.05 4.70 10.48
N GLU A 191 -21.13 6.03 10.44
CA GLU A 191 -21.46 6.79 9.22
C GLU A 191 -20.55 6.43 8.03
N LEU A 192 -19.25 6.28 8.30
CA LEU A 192 -18.26 5.98 7.27
C LEU A 192 -18.18 4.49 6.91
N ALA A 193 -18.43 3.59 7.85
CA ALA A 193 -18.29 2.14 7.67
C ALA A 193 -19.50 1.48 6.98
N LEU A 194 -20.73 1.82 7.38
CA LEU A 194 -21.93 1.14 6.88
C LEU A 194 -22.14 1.24 5.36
N PRO A 195 -21.90 2.40 4.70
CA PRO A 195 -21.99 2.47 3.24
C PRO A 195 -20.99 1.54 2.53
N LEU A 196 -19.83 1.29 3.14
CA LEU A 196 -18.83 0.40 2.57
C LEU A 196 -19.23 -1.08 2.70
N LEU A 197 -19.93 -1.45 3.77
CA LEU A 197 -20.49 -2.80 3.93
C LEU A 197 -21.56 -3.14 2.88
N LYS A 198 -22.29 -2.14 2.34
CA LYS A 198 -23.22 -2.39 1.23
C LYS A 198 -22.51 -2.82 -0.05
N VAL A 199 -21.26 -2.39 -0.24
CA VAL A 199 -20.44 -2.70 -1.43
C VAL A 199 -19.55 -3.92 -1.19
N MET A 200 -19.06 -4.09 0.04
CA MET A 200 -18.17 -5.17 0.45
C MET A 200 -18.75 -5.84 1.72
N PRO A 201 -19.87 -6.58 1.59
CA PRO A 201 -20.59 -7.14 2.73
C PRO A 201 -19.77 -8.13 3.54
N ASP A 202 -18.88 -8.86 2.87
CA ASP A 202 -18.09 -9.96 3.46
C ASP A 202 -16.63 -9.56 3.68
N TYR A 203 -16.39 -8.31 4.08
CA TYR A 203 -15.06 -7.80 4.38
C TYR A 203 -14.86 -7.67 5.89
N LEU A 204 -14.16 -8.66 6.48
CA LEU A 204 -13.94 -8.79 7.92
C LEU A 204 -13.50 -7.48 8.62
N PRO A 205 -12.56 -6.68 8.09
CA PRO A 205 -12.17 -5.42 8.73
C PRO A 205 -13.32 -4.41 8.85
N LEU A 206 -14.24 -4.35 7.88
CA LEU A 206 -15.41 -3.48 7.95
C LEU A 206 -16.46 -4.01 8.91
N LEU A 207 -16.68 -5.33 8.95
CA LEU A 207 -17.61 -5.95 9.90
C LEU A 207 -17.18 -5.68 11.34
N ARG A 208 -15.88 -5.86 11.64
CA ARG A 208 -15.30 -5.55 12.96
C ARG A 208 -15.39 -4.08 13.32
N LEU A 209 -15.15 -3.20 12.36
CA LEU A 209 -15.20 -1.77 12.58
C LEU A 209 -16.64 -1.30 12.87
N ALA A 210 -17.60 -1.73 12.06
CA ALA A 210 -18.99 -1.37 12.21
C ALA A 210 -19.58 -1.99 13.50
N SER A 211 -19.26 -3.25 13.82
CA SER A 211 -19.71 -3.86 15.07
C SER A 211 -19.13 -3.13 16.29
N GLY A 212 -17.85 -2.74 16.26
CA GLY A 212 -17.25 -1.93 17.32
C GLY A 212 -17.91 -0.56 17.49
N ALA A 213 -18.31 0.08 16.39
CA ALA A 213 -19.06 1.34 16.43
C ALA A 213 -20.45 1.14 17.07
N HIS A 214 -21.18 0.10 16.67
CA HIS A 214 -22.47 -0.25 17.28
C HIS A 214 -22.33 -0.57 18.78
N GLN A 215 -21.29 -1.30 19.20
CA GLN A 215 -21.02 -1.60 20.60
C GLN A 215 -20.82 -0.33 21.44
N GLN A 216 -20.00 0.62 20.97
CA GLN A 216 -19.77 1.88 21.67
C GLN A 216 -21.02 2.77 21.73
N LEU A 217 -21.96 2.61 20.79
CA LEU A 217 -23.25 3.30 20.79
C LEU A 217 -24.33 2.59 21.64
N GLY A 218 -24.05 1.39 22.16
CA GLY A 218 -25.04 0.57 22.87
C GLY A 218 -26.04 -0.17 21.97
N GLU A 219 -25.79 -0.18 20.66
CA GLU A 219 -26.61 -0.85 19.63
C GLU A 219 -26.25 -2.34 19.55
N LEU A 220 -26.42 -3.06 20.67
CA LEU A 220 -25.86 -4.41 20.86
C LEU A 220 -26.40 -5.44 19.86
N ALA A 221 -27.67 -5.35 19.47
CA ALA A 221 -28.27 -6.27 18.50
C ALA A 221 -27.63 -6.15 17.11
N ASP A 222 -27.35 -4.93 16.65
CA ASP A 222 -26.70 -4.68 15.37
C ASP A 222 -25.23 -5.15 15.41
N ALA A 223 -24.55 -4.90 16.53
CA ALA A 223 -23.20 -5.40 16.73
C ALA A 223 -23.14 -6.94 16.68
N GLU A 224 -24.06 -7.62 17.36
CA GLU A 224 -24.14 -9.08 17.38
C GLU A 224 -24.41 -9.64 15.98
N ASN A 225 -25.32 -9.02 15.21
CA ASN A 225 -25.60 -9.43 13.83
C ASN A 225 -24.35 -9.35 12.94
N LEU A 226 -23.60 -8.25 13.02
CA LEU A 226 -22.37 -8.07 12.24
C LEU A 226 -21.25 -9.02 12.67
N LEU A 227 -21.14 -9.32 13.97
CA LEU A 227 -20.17 -10.31 14.48
C LEU A 227 -20.54 -11.73 14.03
N ASN A 228 -21.83 -12.08 14.05
CA ASN A 228 -22.31 -13.36 13.53
C ASN A 228 -22.08 -13.51 12.02
N GLN A 229 -22.18 -12.41 11.26
CA GLN A 229 -21.77 -12.41 9.86
C GLN A 229 -20.26 -12.65 9.72
N ALA A 230 -19.44 -11.97 10.52
CA ALA A 230 -17.99 -12.11 10.49
C ALA A 230 -17.51 -13.54 10.82
N LEU A 231 -18.24 -14.27 11.68
CA LEU A 231 -17.94 -15.67 12.03
C LEU A 231 -18.25 -16.68 10.93
N LYS A 232 -19.00 -16.29 9.89
CA LYS A 232 -19.38 -17.17 8.77
C LYS A 232 -18.42 -17.07 7.58
N LEU A 233 -17.45 -16.16 7.63
CA LEU A 233 -16.41 -15.98 6.62
C LEU A 233 -15.25 -16.95 6.83
#